data_AF-A0AAF0S2Q8-F1
#
_entry.id   AF-A0AAF0S2Q8-F1
#
_cell.length_a   1.000
_cell.length_b   1.000
_cell.length_c   1.000
_cell.angle_alpha   90.00
_cell.angle_beta   90.00
_cell.angle_gamma   90.00
#
_symmetry.space_group_name_H-M   'P 1'
#
loop_
_entity.id
_entity.type
_entity.pdbx_description
1 polymer ?
#
loop_
_entity_poly.entity_id
_entity_poly.type
_entity_poly.pdbx_seq_one_letter_code
_entity_poly.pdbx_strand_id
1 'polypeptide(L)'
;MTPTEWGEQFVAKHPEYKQLLDDPVNWDDSHNLMEHLFLGDVVIQISAAYRLDPKDSRIQMTLDDLDIDYARGGEWLQNAIAVSFVESLGRLSPIVEILGPELRQVAREMLHVK
;
A
#
# COMPACT_ATOMS: atom_id res chain seq x y z
N MET A 1 -4.61 -8.67 -14.93
CA MET A 1 -3.63 -8.95 -13.88
C MET A 1 -4.42 -9.57 -12.75
N THR A 2 -4.07 -10.81 -12.39
CA THR A 2 -4.59 -11.44 -11.19
C THR A 2 -3.92 -10.79 -9.96
N PRO A 3 -4.52 -10.90 -8.78
CA PRO A 3 -3.91 -10.43 -7.55
C PRO A 3 -2.44 -10.90 -7.43
N THR A 4 -2.21 -12.22 -7.48
CA THR A 4 -0.89 -12.79 -7.17
C THR A 4 0.21 -12.32 -8.11
N GLU A 5 -0.13 -12.07 -9.38
CA GLU A 5 0.79 -11.50 -10.37
C GLU A 5 1.20 -10.06 -10.04
N TRP A 6 0.31 -9.28 -9.41
CA TRP A 6 0.64 -7.92 -8.98
C TRP A 6 1.57 -7.93 -7.76
N GLY A 7 1.26 -8.72 -6.72
CA GLY A 7 2.08 -8.83 -5.52
C GLY A 7 3.53 -9.25 -5.82
N GLU A 8 3.72 -10.23 -6.71
CA GLU A 8 5.04 -10.65 -7.19
C GLU A 8 5.78 -9.52 -7.94
N GLN A 9 5.09 -8.77 -8.80
CA GLN A 9 5.67 -7.64 -9.52
C GLN A 9 6.05 -6.49 -8.59
N PHE A 10 5.22 -6.23 -7.59
CA PHE A 10 5.47 -5.21 -6.58
C PHE A 10 6.72 -5.57 -5.77
N VAL A 11 6.83 -6.81 -5.28
CA VAL A 11 8.02 -7.28 -4.54
C VAL A 11 9.27 -7.31 -5.42
N ALA A 12 9.15 -7.56 -6.73
CA ALA A 12 10.28 -7.46 -7.64
C ALA A 12 10.87 -6.04 -7.72
N LYS A 13 10.03 -5.00 -7.55
CA LYS A 13 10.47 -3.59 -7.44
C LYS A 13 10.93 -3.23 -6.03
N HIS A 14 10.28 -3.80 -5.01
CA HIS A 14 10.49 -3.53 -3.58
C HIS A 14 10.82 -4.82 -2.81
N PRO A 15 12.02 -5.38 -3.00
CA PRO A 15 12.40 -6.68 -2.45
C PRO A 15 12.36 -6.74 -0.92
N GLU A 16 12.43 -5.60 -0.24
CA GLU A 16 12.30 -5.47 1.21
C GLU A 16 10.94 -5.90 1.77
N TYR A 17 9.91 -6.09 0.93
CA TYR A 17 8.60 -6.60 1.37
C TYR A 17 8.38 -8.07 1.04
N LYS A 18 9.38 -8.76 0.49
CA LYS A 18 9.26 -10.17 0.07
C LYS A 18 8.80 -11.07 1.20
N GLN A 19 9.28 -10.84 2.43
CA GLN A 19 8.87 -11.65 3.59
C GLN A 19 7.38 -11.52 3.92
N LEU A 20 6.72 -10.41 3.57
CA LEU A 20 5.28 -10.22 3.80
C LEU A 20 4.47 -11.04 2.80
N LEU A 21 4.94 -11.09 1.55
CA LEU A 21 4.33 -11.91 0.51
C LEU A 21 4.53 -13.40 0.81
N ASP A 22 5.71 -13.78 1.30
CA ASP A 22 6.04 -15.17 1.62
C ASP A 22 5.46 -15.66 2.98
N ASP A 23 4.76 -14.80 3.76
CA ASP A 23 4.24 -15.15 5.09
C ASP A 23 3.06 -16.15 5.00
N PRO A 24 3.18 -17.38 5.55
CA PRO A 24 2.14 -18.42 5.46
C PRO A 24 0.81 -18.07 6.16
N VAL A 25 0.79 -17.09 7.07
CA VAL A 25 -0.48 -16.56 7.64
C VAL A 25 -1.28 -15.81 6.56
N ASN A 26 -0.60 -15.36 5.51
CA ASN A 26 -1.17 -14.67 4.36
C ASN A 26 -1.61 -15.62 3.21
N TRP A 27 -1.76 -16.93 3.44
CA TRP A 27 -2.16 -17.88 2.36
C TRP A 27 -3.26 -18.89 2.74
N ASP A 28 -4.46 -18.41 3.10
CA ASP A 28 -5.67 -19.25 3.12
C ASP A 28 -6.71 -18.76 2.07
N ASP A 29 -7.63 -19.65 1.65
CA ASP A 29 -8.37 -19.78 0.37
C ASP A 29 -8.91 -18.52 -0.39
N SER A 30 -8.87 -17.30 0.15
CA SER A 30 -9.35 -16.07 -0.51
C SER A 30 -8.21 -15.14 -0.94
N HIS A 31 -7.67 -15.38 -2.13
CA HIS A 31 -6.56 -14.62 -2.73
C HIS A 31 -6.76 -13.09 -2.73
N ASN A 32 -8.01 -12.62 -2.87
CA ASN A 32 -8.32 -11.18 -2.81
C ASN A 32 -8.12 -10.61 -1.40
N LEU A 33 -8.53 -11.33 -0.35
CA LEU A 33 -8.36 -10.91 1.04
C LEU A 33 -6.87 -10.87 1.43
N MET A 34 -6.07 -11.77 0.85
CA MET A 34 -4.64 -11.88 1.15
C MET A 34 -3.85 -10.66 0.70
N GLU A 35 -4.18 -10.10 -0.45
CA GLU A 35 -3.47 -8.93 -0.95
C GLU A 35 -3.88 -7.62 -0.28
N HIS A 36 -5.10 -7.56 0.25
CA HIS A 36 -5.47 -6.51 1.20
C HIS A 36 -4.62 -6.59 2.48
N LEU A 37 -4.38 -7.79 3.02
CA LEU A 37 -3.55 -7.96 4.22
C LEU A 37 -2.07 -7.66 3.95
N PHE A 38 -1.52 -8.20 2.87
CA PHE A 38 -0.16 -7.89 2.40
C PHE A 38 0.06 -6.39 2.24
N LEU A 39 -0.86 -5.72 1.53
CA LEU A 39 -0.74 -4.30 1.28
C LEU A 39 -0.96 -3.46 2.55
N GLY A 40 -1.85 -3.90 3.45
CA GLY A 40 -1.98 -3.33 4.79
C GLY A 40 -0.65 -3.34 5.55
N ASP A 41 0.02 -4.50 5.61
CA ASP A 41 1.33 -4.65 6.26
C ASP A 41 2.42 -3.79 5.61
N VAL A 42 2.43 -3.71 4.27
CA VAL A 42 3.33 -2.80 3.54
C VAL A 42 3.09 -1.36 3.98
N VAL A 43 1.84 -0.89 3.99
CA VAL A 43 1.51 0.49 4.39
C VAL A 43 1.88 0.76 5.85
N ILE A 44 1.69 -0.21 6.76
CA ILE A 44 2.13 -0.10 8.15
C ILE A 44 3.65 0.05 8.23
N GLN A 45 4.41 -0.78 7.51
CA GLN A 45 5.87 -0.71 7.50
C GLN A 45 6.38 0.60 6.91
N ILE A 46 5.79 1.08 5.81
CA ILE A 46 6.11 2.39 5.23
C ILE A 46 5.84 3.49 6.27
N SER A 47 4.68 3.47 6.95
CA SER A 47 4.35 4.47 7.98
C SER A 47 5.33 4.45 9.15
N ALA A 48 5.72 3.26 9.61
CA ALA A 48 6.70 3.09 10.68
C ALA A 48 8.09 3.57 10.26
N ALA A 49 8.55 3.17 9.07
CA ALA A 49 9.84 3.57 8.50
C ALA A 49 9.91 5.09 8.33
N TYR A 50 8.84 5.72 7.84
CA TYR A 50 8.80 7.17 7.65
C TYR A 50 8.92 7.95 8.96
N ARG A 51 8.36 7.42 10.07
CA ARG A 51 8.52 8.05 11.40
C ARG A 51 9.95 7.95 11.91
N LEU A 52 10.70 6.94 11.50
CA LEU A 52 12.09 6.73 11.90
C LEU A 52 13.06 7.56 11.04
N ASP A 53 12.86 7.55 9.73
CA ASP A 53 13.64 8.35 8.78
C ASP A 53 12.74 8.95 7.69
N PRO A 54 12.24 10.18 7.89
CA PRO A 54 11.39 10.86 6.91
C PRO A 54 12.10 11.20 5.59
N LYS A 55 13.44 11.05 5.51
CA LYS A 55 14.24 11.36 4.33
C LYS A 55 14.61 10.11 3.53
N ASP A 56 14.15 8.93 3.93
CA ASP A 56 14.41 7.70 3.19
C ASP A 56 13.71 7.75 1.83
N SER A 57 14.49 7.88 0.77
CA SER A 57 13.98 8.00 -0.60
C SER A 57 13.22 6.75 -1.06
N ARG A 58 13.47 5.59 -0.45
CA ARG A 58 12.77 4.34 -0.80
C ARG A 58 11.29 4.39 -0.44
N ILE A 59 10.96 5.14 0.63
CA ILE A 59 9.58 5.38 1.04
C ILE A 59 8.83 6.15 -0.04
N GLN A 60 9.42 7.26 -0.51
CA GLN A 60 8.82 8.04 -1.59
C GLN A 60 8.66 7.19 -2.86
N MET A 61 9.70 6.44 -3.25
CA MET A 61 9.62 5.56 -4.42
C MET A 61 8.50 4.53 -4.32
N THR A 62 8.35 3.88 -3.15
CA THR A 62 7.28 2.89 -2.92
C THR A 62 5.90 3.54 -3.01
N LEU A 63 5.73 4.73 -2.44
CA LEU A 63 4.47 5.47 -2.51
C LEU A 63 4.14 5.94 -3.93
N ASP A 64 5.14 6.35 -4.71
CA ASP A 64 4.98 6.76 -6.10
C ASP A 64 4.59 5.56 -6.98
N ASP A 65 5.21 4.39 -6.77
CA ASP A 65 4.85 3.16 -7.47
C ASP A 65 3.41 2.72 -7.12
N LEU A 66 2.99 2.82 -5.86
CA LEU A 66 1.60 2.55 -5.45
C LEU A 66 0.60 3.55 -6.05
N ASP A 67 0.98 4.81 -6.21
CA ASP A 67 0.14 5.83 -6.88
C ASP A 67 -0.06 5.51 -8.36
N ILE A 68 1.00 5.08 -9.04
CA ILE A 68 0.95 4.61 -10.43
C ILE A 68 0.09 3.35 -10.57
N ASP A 69 0.28 2.38 -9.67
CA ASP A 69 -0.46 1.12 -9.67
C ASP A 69 -1.95 1.35 -9.38
N TYR A 70 -2.30 2.32 -8.51
CA TYR A 70 -3.67 2.76 -8.31
C TYR A 70 -4.26 3.40 -9.59
N ALA A 71 -3.54 4.33 -10.21
CA ALA A 71 -3.99 5.04 -11.40
C ALA A 71 -4.24 4.12 -12.62
N ARG A 72 -3.44 3.04 -12.73
CA ARG A 72 -3.47 2.11 -13.88
C ARG A 72 -4.17 0.79 -13.57
N GLY A 73 -4.44 0.52 -12.30
CA GLY A 73 -5.04 -0.72 -11.83
C GLY A 73 -6.51 -0.86 -12.24
N GLY A 74 -6.99 -2.10 -12.23
CA GLY A 74 -8.43 -2.36 -12.28
C GLY A 74 -9.10 -2.09 -10.93
N GLU A 75 -10.44 -2.14 -10.92
CA GLU A 75 -11.28 -1.86 -9.73
C GLU A 75 -10.81 -2.60 -8.47
N TRP A 76 -10.44 -3.88 -8.60
CA TRP A 76 -9.93 -4.67 -7.48
C TRP A 76 -8.65 -4.07 -6.87
N LEU A 77 -7.65 -3.71 -7.68
CA LEU A 77 -6.38 -3.16 -7.19
C LEU A 77 -6.56 -1.77 -6.59
N GLN A 78 -7.40 -0.95 -7.22
CA GLN A 78 -7.77 0.36 -6.70
C GLN A 78 -8.41 0.25 -5.32
N ASN A 79 -9.37 -0.68 -5.15
CA ASN A 79 -9.99 -0.94 -3.86
C ASN A 79 -8.98 -1.49 -2.84
N ALA A 80 -8.07 -2.38 -3.25
CA ALA A 80 -7.02 -2.91 -2.40
C ALA A 80 -6.14 -1.82 -1.81
N ILE A 81 -5.62 -0.93 -2.66
CA ILE A 81 -4.78 0.17 -2.24
C ILE A 81 -5.58 1.17 -1.41
N ALA A 82 -6.77 1.58 -1.84
CA ALA A 82 -7.56 2.57 -1.10
C ALA A 82 -7.91 2.09 0.32
N VAL A 83 -8.42 0.87 0.47
CA VAL A 83 -8.78 0.30 1.77
C VAL A 83 -7.56 0.19 2.68
N SER A 84 -6.44 -0.34 2.16
CA SER A 84 -5.21 -0.50 2.94
C SER A 84 -4.70 0.84 3.47
N PHE A 85 -4.78 1.89 2.66
CA PHE A 85 -4.41 3.24 3.07
C PHE A 85 -5.33 3.78 4.16
N VAL A 86 -6.64 3.57 4.08
CA VAL A 86 -7.58 4.05 5.10
C VAL A 86 -7.45 3.30 6.42
N GLU A 87 -7.36 1.98 6.37
CA GLU A 87 -7.30 1.15 7.56
C GLU A 87 -5.95 1.29 8.27
N SER A 88 -4.87 1.44 7.50
CA SER A 88 -3.50 1.43 8.03
C SER A 88 -2.93 2.82 8.28
N LEU A 89 -3.37 3.86 7.55
CA LEU A 89 -2.95 5.24 7.81
C LEU A 89 -3.99 5.97 8.66
N GLY A 90 -3.58 6.31 9.88
CA GLY A 90 -4.36 7.23 10.70
C GLY A 90 -4.52 8.60 10.02
N ARG A 91 -5.62 9.30 10.32
CA ARG A 91 -5.95 10.64 9.80
C ARG A 91 -4.85 11.69 9.95
N LEU A 92 -3.99 11.55 10.96
CA LEU A 92 -2.88 12.46 11.26
C LEU A 92 -1.52 11.89 10.83
N SER A 93 -1.51 10.86 9.97
CA SER A 93 -0.28 10.26 9.50
C SER A 93 0.49 11.28 8.67
N PRO A 94 1.75 11.62 9.03
CA PRO A 94 2.53 12.62 8.32
C PRO A 94 2.90 12.15 6.90
N ILE A 95 2.69 10.87 6.60
CA ILE A 95 2.90 10.31 5.26
C ILE A 95 1.90 10.86 4.23
N VAL A 96 0.74 11.35 4.68
CA VAL A 96 -0.30 11.91 3.79
C VAL A 96 0.22 13.09 2.97
N GLU A 97 1.20 13.84 3.49
CA GLU A 97 1.77 15.01 2.83
C GLU A 97 2.66 14.66 1.63
N ILE A 98 3.21 13.44 1.62
CA ILE A 98 4.14 12.97 0.59
C ILE A 98 3.50 11.99 -0.40
N LEU A 99 2.22 11.67 -0.23
CA LEU A 99 1.48 10.84 -1.19
C LEU A 99 1.42 11.48 -2.57
N GLY A 100 1.48 10.65 -3.60
CA GLY A 100 1.17 11.01 -4.98
C GLY A 100 -0.27 11.54 -5.13
N PRO A 101 -0.60 12.17 -6.27
CA PRO A 101 -1.87 12.86 -6.47
C PRO A 101 -3.11 11.99 -6.25
N GLU A 102 -3.10 10.74 -6.72
CA GLU A 102 -4.25 9.85 -6.66
C GLU A 102 -4.49 9.36 -5.23
N LEU A 103 -3.44 8.85 -4.58
CA LEU A 103 -3.54 8.38 -3.20
C LEU A 103 -3.79 9.50 -2.21
N ARG A 104 -3.31 10.71 -2.50
CA ARG A 104 -3.65 11.91 -1.72
C ARG A 104 -5.12 12.26 -1.86
N GLN A 105 -5.72 12.08 -3.03
CA GLN A 105 -7.17 12.27 -3.21
C GLN A 105 -7.95 11.22 -2.41
N VAL A 106 -7.58 9.95 -2.51
CA VAL A 106 -8.20 8.86 -1.71
C VAL A 106 -8.11 9.15 -0.21
N ALA A 107 -6.91 9.49 0.28
CA ALA A 107 -6.69 9.84 1.67
C ALA A 107 -7.56 11.04 2.09
N ARG A 108 -7.72 12.05 1.23
CA ARG A 108 -8.62 13.17 1.50
C ARG A 108 -10.08 12.72 1.56
N GLU A 109 -10.55 11.99 0.57
CA GLU A 109 -11.96 11.60 0.51
C GLU A 109 -12.33 10.70 1.70
N MET A 110 -11.48 9.74 2.05
CA MET A 110 -11.80 8.72 3.03
C MET A 110 -11.44 9.10 4.48
N LEU A 111 -10.37 9.88 4.71
CA LEU A 111 -10.03 10.36 6.07
C LEU A 111 -10.82 11.62 6.49
N HIS A 112 -11.57 12.24 5.58
CA HIS A 112 -12.52 13.33 5.88
C HIS A 112 -13.97 12.86 6.04
N VAL A 113 -14.26 11.55 5.87
CA VAL A 113 -15.57 11.01 6.24
C VAL A 113 -15.70 11.04 7.77
N LYS A 114 -16.69 11.79 8.23
CA LYS A 114 -17.05 11.99 9.64
C LYS A 114 -17.72 10.77 10.24
#